data_AF-A0AB35UI99-F1
#
_entry.id   AF-A0AB35UI99-F1
#
_cell.length_a   1.000
_cell.length_b   1.000
_cell.length_c   1.000
_cell.angle_alpha   90.00
_cell.angle_beta   90.00
_cell.angle_gamma   90.00
#
_symmetry.space_group_name_H-M   'P 1'
#
loop_
_entity.id
_entity.type
_entity.pdbx_description
1 polymer ?
#
loop_
_entity_poly.entity_id
_entity_poly.type
_entity_poly.pdbx_seq_one_letter_code
_entity_poly.pdbx_strand_id
1 'polypeptide(L)'
;MTIAESQLDTWSHQGSVAQSAATYQTVRGVLKRADAPYSSRNYAIFLQGSYANDSNIYADSDVDIVMRLDSVYYSDTSELSEAEQAAYKRDFAPAQYSWMQFRQEVIEHLSATYGSAVQPGKKAIFVAGAGIRVRTR
;
A
#
# COMPACT_ATOMS: atom_id res chain seq x y z
N MET A 1 -35.42 10.82 16.99
CA MET A 1 -35.14 11.66 15.81
C MET A 1 -35.25 10.79 14.57
N THR A 2 -36.03 11.20 13.59
CA THR A 2 -36.10 10.53 12.28
C THR A 2 -35.16 11.29 11.33
N ILE A 3 -34.14 10.60 10.82
CA ILE A 3 -33.26 11.12 9.76
C ILE A 3 -34.07 11.09 8.45
N ALA A 4 -34.00 12.15 7.64
CA ALA A 4 -34.70 12.19 6.35
C ALA A 4 -34.04 11.24 5.35
N GLU A 5 -34.84 10.55 4.52
CA GLU A 5 -34.32 9.60 3.51
C GLU A 5 -33.35 10.28 2.53
N SER A 6 -33.61 11.54 2.14
CA SER A 6 -32.69 12.32 1.30
C SER A 6 -31.32 12.56 1.94
N GLN A 7 -31.25 12.59 3.27
CA GLN A 7 -29.99 12.69 3.99
C GLN A 7 -29.22 11.37 3.96
N LEU A 8 -29.94 10.24 4.07
CA LEU A 8 -29.35 8.90 3.96
C LEU A 8 -28.83 8.64 2.54
N ASP A 9 -29.62 9.01 1.53
CA ASP A 9 -29.22 8.96 0.12
C ASP A 9 -27.92 9.75 -0.11
N THR A 10 -27.86 11.01 0.34
CA THR A 10 -26.64 11.84 0.25
C THR A 10 -25.44 11.18 0.95
N TRP A 11 -25.62 10.60 2.14
CA TRP A 11 -24.54 9.94 2.88
C TRP A 11 -24.09 8.60 2.29
N SER A 12 -24.95 7.95 1.50
CA SER A 12 -24.63 6.67 0.84
C SER A 12 -23.75 6.81 -0.40
N HIS A 13 -23.60 8.03 -0.92
CA HIS A 13 -22.83 8.26 -2.14
C HIS A 13 -21.33 8.01 -1.96
N GLN A 14 -20.74 7.37 -2.97
CA GLN A 14 -19.31 7.17 -3.06
C GLN A 14 -18.57 8.50 -3.25
N GLY A 15 -17.44 8.66 -2.56
CA GLY A 15 -16.52 9.77 -2.72
C GLY A 15 -15.75 9.75 -4.06
N SER A 16 -14.81 10.68 -4.23
CA SER A 16 -14.11 10.88 -5.51
C SER A 16 -13.24 9.69 -5.95
N VAL A 17 -13.66 8.99 -7.01
CA VAL A 17 -12.89 7.89 -7.63
C VAL A 17 -11.78 8.38 -8.56
N ALA A 18 -12.01 9.47 -9.30
CA ALA A 18 -11.02 9.96 -10.27
C ALA A 18 -9.75 10.51 -9.60
N GLN A 19 -9.91 11.24 -8.49
CA GLN A 19 -8.79 11.82 -7.77
C GLN A 19 -7.92 10.73 -7.12
N SER A 20 -8.54 9.72 -6.52
CA SER A 20 -7.82 8.61 -5.90
C SER A 20 -7.10 7.75 -6.93
N ALA A 21 -7.72 7.49 -8.09
CA ALA A 21 -7.07 6.81 -9.21
C ALA A 21 -5.84 7.59 -9.70
N ALA A 22 -5.93 8.92 -9.83
CA ALA A 22 -4.79 9.75 -10.20
C ALA A 22 -3.65 9.70 -9.17
N THR A 23 -3.98 9.76 -7.88
CA THR A 23 -3.01 9.59 -6.78
C THR A 23 -2.32 8.23 -6.86
N TYR A 24 -3.09 7.16 -7.03
CA TYR A 24 -2.57 5.80 -7.18
C TYR A 24 -1.59 5.70 -8.36
N GLN A 25 -1.98 6.18 -9.55
CA GLN A 25 -1.11 6.10 -10.72
C GLN A 25 0.17 6.91 -10.55
N THR A 26 0.11 8.05 -9.87
CA THR A 26 1.28 8.89 -9.59
C THR A 26 2.29 8.15 -8.70
N VAL A 27 1.85 7.65 -7.55
CA VAL A 27 2.73 6.94 -6.61
C VAL A 27 3.21 5.61 -7.21
N ARG A 28 2.32 4.85 -7.87
CA ARG A 28 2.68 3.62 -8.59
C ARG A 28 3.72 3.87 -9.66
N GLY A 29 3.62 4.98 -10.39
CA GLY A 29 4.58 5.37 -11.41
C GLY A 29 5.98 5.55 -10.82
N VAL A 30 6.09 6.20 -9.66
CA VAL A 30 7.36 6.35 -8.93
C VAL A 30 7.89 5.00 -8.46
N LEU A 31 7.05 4.18 -7.82
CA LEU A 31 7.44 2.86 -7.33
C LEU A 31 7.85 1.89 -8.44
N LYS A 32 7.42 2.11 -9.69
CA LYS A 32 7.76 1.27 -10.86
C LYS A 32 8.96 1.75 -11.66
N ARG A 33 9.64 2.83 -11.25
CA ARG A 33 10.81 3.32 -11.99
C ARG A 33 11.92 2.27 -12.02
N ALA A 34 12.60 2.15 -13.16
CA ALA A 34 13.64 1.14 -13.37
C ALA A 34 14.89 1.37 -12.49
N ASP A 35 15.10 2.60 -12.03
CA ASP A 35 16.21 2.99 -11.15
C ASP A 35 15.96 2.66 -9.66
N ALA A 36 14.78 2.14 -9.31
CA ALA A 36 14.51 1.70 -7.95
C ALA A 36 15.46 0.54 -7.55
N PRO A 37 16.04 0.54 -6.34
CA PRO A 37 16.96 -0.52 -5.89
C PRO A 37 16.35 -1.93 -5.91
N TYR A 38 15.03 -2.01 -5.75
CA TYR A 38 14.24 -3.24 -5.78
C TYR A 38 13.65 -3.55 -7.17
N SER A 39 14.01 -2.83 -8.24
CA SER A 39 13.38 -2.97 -9.56
C SER A 39 13.54 -4.38 -10.17
N SER A 40 14.63 -5.08 -9.83
CA SER A 40 14.90 -6.46 -10.25
C SER A 40 14.14 -7.52 -9.44
N ARG A 41 13.41 -7.13 -8.39
CA ARG A 41 12.66 -8.06 -7.53
C ARG A 41 11.29 -8.35 -8.12
N ASN A 42 10.72 -9.50 -7.74
CA ASN A 42 9.33 -9.82 -8.05
C ASN A 42 8.41 -9.18 -7.01
N TYR A 43 7.57 -8.23 -7.41
CA TYR A 43 6.63 -7.55 -6.52
C TYR A 43 5.36 -7.11 -7.26
N ALA A 44 4.27 -6.93 -6.50
CA ALA A 44 3.01 -6.41 -6.98
C ALA A 44 2.66 -5.07 -6.31
N ILE A 45 1.97 -4.18 -7.04
CA ILE A 45 1.45 -2.91 -6.54
C ILE A 45 -0.05 -2.82 -6.84
N PHE A 46 -0.87 -2.69 -5.81
CA PHE A 46 -2.34 -2.64 -5.93
C PHE A 46 -2.96 -1.78 -4.83
N LEU A 47 -4.25 -1.46 -4.97
CA LEU A 47 -5.01 -0.71 -3.97
C LEU A 47 -5.55 -1.62 -2.88
N GLN A 48 -5.64 -1.10 -1.65
CA GLN A 48 -6.46 -1.68 -0.58
C GLN A 48 -7.37 -0.60 0.02
N GLY A 49 -8.07 -0.92 1.11
CA GLY A 49 -8.89 0.06 1.83
C GLY A 49 -10.17 0.45 1.10
N SER A 50 -10.76 1.59 1.46
CA SER A 50 -12.08 1.98 0.96
C SER A 50 -12.12 2.18 -0.56
N TYR A 51 -11.03 2.71 -1.13
CA TYR A 51 -10.89 2.90 -2.58
C TYR A 51 -10.72 1.61 -3.38
N ALA A 52 -10.28 0.51 -2.75
CA ALA A 52 -10.24 -0.80 -3.40
C ALA A 52 -11.58 -1.55 -3.32
N ASN A 53 -12.46 -1.14 -2.40
CA ASN A 53 -13.72 -1.83 -2.08
C ASN A 53 -14.96 -0.97 -2.36
N ASP A 54 -14.81 0.13 -3.12
CA ASP A 54 -15.87 1.07 -3.47
C ASP A 54 -16.68 1.60 -2.28
N SER A 55 -16.07 1.63 -1.10
CA SER A 55 -16.71 2.05 0.16
C SER A 55 -16.20 3.41 0.64
N ASN A 56 -15.54 4.17 -0.24
CA ASN A 56 -15.00 5.48 0.09
C ASN A 56 -16.13 6.52 0.13
N ILE A 57 -16.15 7.36 1.15
CA ILE A 57 -17.15 8.43 1.30
C ILE A 57 -16.55 9.79 0.92
N TYR A 58 -17.38 10.83 0.83
CA TYR A 58 -16.91 12.20 0.49
C TYR A 58 -15.80 12.74 1.40
N ALA A 59 -15.73 12.28 2.65
CA ALA A 59 -14.71 12.69 3.60
C ALA A 59 -13.37 11.95 3.42
N ASP A 60 -13.35 10.85 2.67
CA ASP A 60 -12.15 10.03 2.51
C ASP A 60 -11.18 10.69 1.52
N SER A 61 -9.97 10.97 1.99
CA SER A 61 -8.90 11.57 1.17
C SER A 61 -7.74 10.62 0.86
N ASP A 62 -7.55 9.61 1.69
CA ASP A 62 -6.30 8.85 1.72
C ASP A 62 -6.42 7.60 0.85
N VAL A 63 -5.39 7.35 0.03
CA VAL A 63 -5.35 6.22 -0.90
C VAL A 63 -4.38 5.18 -0.36
N ASP A 64 -4.89 4.00 0.00
CA ASP A 64 -4.06 2.92 0.52
C ASP A 64 -3.45 2.11 -0.63
N ILE A 65 -2.12 2.17 -0.74
CA ILE A 65 -1.35 1.48 -1.78
C ILE A 65 -0.54 0.37 -1.12
N VAL A 66 -0.75 -0.87 -1.56
CA VAL A 66 0.03 -2.03 -1.13
C VAL A 66 1.15 -2.27 -2.13
N MET A 67 2.36 -2.46 -1.61
CA MET A 67 3.48 -3.01 -2.35
C MET A 67 3.88 -4.33 -1.70
N ARG A 68 3.65 -5.44 -2.40
CA ARG A 68 3.87 -6.81 -1.90
C ARG A 68 5.07 -7.43 -2.61
N LEU A 69 6.08 -7.82 -1.83
CA LEU A 69 7.23 -8.58 -2.32
C LEU A 69 6.82 -10.04 -2.49
N ASP A 70 6.90 -10.58 -3.71
CA ASP A 70 6.50 -11.94 -4.05
C ASP A 70 7.69 -12.92 -4.07
N SER A 71 8.92 -12.41 -3.95
CA SER A 71 10.15 -13.21 -3.95
C SER A 71 10.57 -13.74 -2.58
N VAL A 72 9.92 -13.29 -1.50
CA VAL A 72 10.24 -13.68 -0.12
C VAL A 72 8.94 -14.02 0.59
N TYR A 73 8.86 -15.21 1.17
CA TYR A 73 7.70 -15.68 1.90
C TYR A 73 8.05 -16.01 3.35
N TYR A 74 7.07 -15.85 4.22
CA TYR A 74 7.15 -16.20 5.63
C TYR A 74 6.10 -17.28 5.88
N SER A 75 6.51 -18.37 6.53
CA SER A 75 5.64 -19.50 6.83
C SER A 75 5.47 -19.62 8.34
N ASP A 76 4.24 -19.83 8.79
CA ASP A 76 3.98 -20.28 10.15
C ASP A 76 4.02 -21.81 10.16
N THR A 77 4.98 -22.38 10.87
CA THR A 77 5.15 -23.83 11.02
C THR A 77 4.75 -24.32 12.41
N SER A 78 4.10 -23.48 13.22
CA SER A 78 3.77 -23.80 14.62
C SER A 78 2.78 -24.96 14.75
N GLU A 79 1.91 -25.15 13.75
CA GLU A 79 0.94 -26.24 13.70
C GLU A 79 1.47 -27.52 13.04
N LEU A 80 2.70 -27.51 12.50
CA LEU A 80 3.32 -28.70 11.90
C LEU A 80 3.83 -29.66 12.98
N SER A 81 3.70 -30.96 12.74
CA SER A 81 4.36 -31.98 13.55
C SER A 81 5.88 -31.84 13.49
N GLU A 82 6.59 -32.44 14.45
CA GLU A 82 8.06 -32.38 14.48
C GLU A 82 8.71 -32.91 13.19
N ALA A 83 8.15 -33.98 12.61
CA ALA A 83 8.62 -34.56 11.36
C ALA A 83 8.44 -33.60 10.17
N GLU A 84 7.30 -32.90 10.11
CA GLU A 84 7.01 -31.92 9.06
C GLU A 84 7.86 -30.66 9.21
N GLN A 85 8.10 -30.20 10.44
CA GLN A 85 9.03 -29.09 10.69
C GLN A 85 10.46 -29.44 10.27
N ALA A 86 10.90 -30.68 10.52
CA ALA A 86 12.22 -31.16 10.09
C ALA A 86 12.33 -31.23 8.56
N ALA A 87 11.29 -31.72 7.88
CA ALA A 87 11.22 -31.71 6.42
C ALA A 87 11.24 -30.28 5.85
N TYR A 88 10.43 -29.38 6.41
CA TYR A 88 10.41 -27.97 6.03
C TYR A 88 11.79 -27.32 6.17
N LYS A 89 12.47 -27.49 7.32
CA LYS A 89 13.79 -26.90 7.57
C LYS A 89 14.87 -27.41 6.64
N ARG A 90 14.79 -28.67 6.20
CA ARG A 90 15.74 -29.27 5.25
C ARG A 90 15.61 -28.63 3.86
N ASP A 91 14.38 -28.35 3.44
CA ASP A 91 14.09 -27.91 2.08
C ASP A 91 14.00 -26.35 1.99
N PHE A 92 13.89 -25.67 3.13
CA PHE A 92 13.85 -24.21 3.23
C PHE A 92 15.23 -23.58 3.04
N ALA A 93 15.32 -22.63 2.10
CA ALA A 93 16.48 -21.78 1.92
C ALA A 93 16.19 -20.36 2.43
N PRO A 94 17.01 -19.80 3.35
CA PRO A 94 16.81 -18.44 3.83
C PRO A 94 17.02 -17.44 2.69
N ALA A 95 16.10 -16.48 2.56
CA ALA A 95 16.24 -15.40 1.59
C ALA A 95 17.40 -14.47 1.99
N GLN A 96 18.27 -14.16 1.03
CA GLN A 96 19.33 -13.14 1.22
C GLN A 96 18.76 -11.73 1.30
N TYR A 97 17.58 -11.52 0.69
CA TYR A 97 16.87 -10.26 0.71
C TYR A 97 15.78 -10.29 1.78
N SER A 98 15.76 -9.29 2.65
CA SER A 98 14.81 -9.23 3.77
C SER A 98 13.73 -8.19 3.56
N TRP A 99 12.59 -8.36 4.24
CA TRP A 99 11.55 -7.34 4.30
C TRP A 99 12.07 -5.99 4.83
N MET A 100 13.01 -6.00 5.79
CA MET A 100 13.59 -4.77 6.33
C MET A 100 14.39 -4.02 5.26
N GLN A 101 15.19 -4.74 4.47
CA GLN A 101 15.91 -4.16 3.34
C GLN A 101 14.95 -3.59 2.30
N PHE A 102 13.92 -4.37 1.92
CA PHE A 102 12.89 -3.90 0.99
C PHE A 102 12.20 -2.63 1.46
N ARG A 103 11.77 -2.59 2.71
CA ARG A 103 11.13 -1.41 3.31
C ARG A 103 12.06 -0.20 3.27
N GLN A 104 13.33 -0.38 3.59
CA GLN A 104 14.31 0.72 3.58
C GLN A 104 14.52 1.27 2.17
N GLU A 105 14.72 0.40 1.17
CA GLU A 105 14.89 0.80 -0.23
C GLU A 105 13.65 1.53 -0.78
N VAL A 106 12.43 1.10 -0.40
CA VAL A 106 11.18 1.79 -0.76
C VAL A 106 11.11 3.19 -0.13
N ILE A 107 11.48 3.33 1.15
CA ILE A 107 11.52 4.63 1.83
C ILE A 107 12.50 5.58 1.13
N GLU A 108 13.71 5.11 0.86
CA GLU A 108 14.75 5.91 0.21
C GLU A 108 14.32 6.35 -1.19
N HIS A 109 13.74 5.43 -1.98
CA HIS A 109 13.26 5.72 -3.34
C HIS A 109 12.13 6.75 -3.35
N LEU A 110 11.15 6.60 -2.44
CA LEU A 110 10.08 7.59 -2.27
C LEU A 110 10.64 8.92 -1.78
N SER A 111 11.59 8.91 -0.84
CA SER A 111 12.19 10.13 -0.28
C SER A 111 13.01 10.88 -1.30
N ALA A 112 13.68 10.18 -2.23
CA ALA A 112 14.37 10.80 -3.35
C ALA A 112 13.43 11.55 -4.30
N THR A 113 12.15 11.14 -4.36
CA THR A 113 11.14 11.77 -5.23
C THR A 113 10.32 12.84 -4.52
N TYR A 114 9.91 12.58 -3.27
CA TYR A 114 8.96 13.41 -2.53
C TYR A 114 9.57 14.16 -1.34
N GLY A 115 10.84 13.92 -1.03
CA GLY A 115 11.56 14.61 0.05
C GLY A 115 10.87 14.48 1.41
N SER A 116 10.70 15.61 2.09
CA SER A 116 10.09 15.69 3.42
C SER A 116 8.59 15.34 3.47
N ALA A 117 7.94 15.14 2.32
CA ALA A 117 6.57 14.64 2.27
C ALA A 117 6.49 13.15 2.64
N VAL A 118 7.61 12.42 2.64
CA VAL A 118 7.68 11.02 3.08
C VAL A 118 7.89 10.95 4.58
N GLN A 119 6.97 10.28 5.27
CA GLN A 119 7.01 10.08 6.71
C GLN A 119 6.87 8.58 7.01
N PRO A 120 7.98 7.86 7.22
CA PRO A 120 7.95 6.45 7.57
C PRO A 120 7.28 6.22 8.92
N GLY A 121 6.15 5.53 8.93
CA GLY A 121 5.45 5.10 10.13
C GLY A 121 5.76 3.65 10.51
N LYS A 122 5.17 3.19 11.62
CA LYS A 122 5.34 1.82 12.13
C LYS A 122 4.75 0.77 11.18
N LYS A 123 3.61 1.07 10.57
CA LYS A 123 2.84 0.11 9.73
C LYS A 123 2.81 0.48 8.24
N ALA A 124 2.97 1.75 7.92
CA ALA A 124 2.90 2.27 6.56
C ALA A 124 3.88 3.44 6.39
N ILE A 125 4.16 3.80 5.15
CA ILE A 125 4.92 4.99 4.78
C ILE A 125 3.89 6.02 4.35
N PHE A 126 3.75 7.10 5.10
CA PHE A 126 2.86 8.19 4.71
C PHE A 126 3.56 9.07 3.67
N VAL A 127 2.84 9.40 2.59
CA VAL A 127 3.31 10.34 1.56
C VAL A 127 2.27 11.45 1.48
N ALA A 128 2.64 12.64 1.95
CA ALA A 128 1.74 13.79 1.94
C ALA A 128 1.38 14.16 0.49
N GLY A 129 0.08 14.33 0.22
CA GLY A 129 -0.38 14.83 -1.06
C GLY A 129 0.11 16.27 -1.30
N ALA A 130 0.60 16.56 -2.51
CA ALA A 130 0.79 17.94 -2.95
C ALA A 130 -0.59 18.58 -3.04
N GLY A 131 -0.90 19.51 -2.14
CA GLY A 131 -2.23 20.10 -1.98
C GLY A 131 -2.68 20.93 -3.18
N ILE A 132 -3.06 20.29 -4.28
CA ILE A 132 -3.93 20.90 -5.30
C ILE A 132 -5.36 20.51 -4.92
N ARG A 133 -5.88 21.14 -3.86
CA ARG A 133 -7.33 21.22 -3.67
C ARG A 133 -7.83 22.28 -4.66
N VAL A 134 -8.24 21.87 -5.86
CA VAL A 134 -9.09 22.74 -6.69
C VAL A 134 -10.41 22.87 -5.94
N ARG A 135 -10.55 23.94 -5.16
CA ARG A 135 -11.87 24.36 -4.68
C ARG A 135 -12.60 24.93 -5.88
N THR A 136 -13.43 24.12 -6.52
CA THR A 136 -14.48 24.65 -7.38
C THR A 136 -15.40 25.51 -6.50
N ARG A 137 -15.53 26.78 -6.89
CA ARG A 137 -16.53 27.70 -6.35
C ARG A 137 -17.91 27.35 -6.88
#